data_AF-A0A6C0HKS1-F1
#
_entry.id   AF-A0A6C0HKS1-F1
#
_cell.length_a   1.000
_cell.length_b   1.000
_cell.length_c   1.000
_cell.angle_alpha   90.00
_cell.angle_beta   90.00
_cell.angle_gamma   90.00
#
_symmetry.space_group_name_H-M   'P 1'
#
loop_
_entity.id
_entity.type
_entity.pdbx_description
1 polymer ?
#
loop_
_entity_poly.entity_id
_entity_poly.type
_entity_poly.pdbx_seq_one_letter_code
_entity_poly.pdbx_strand_id
1 'polypeptide(L)'
;MNLFIGSSSIGVFKLFKNKKYKVIKISGGTAKGLYTNENGQNIIETIKNIKSPINCIVLHFGEVDINFSYYYKVCNSIDKNINYIEFCNDVYNKYIKFIDKIVDISKCKNLIIKGLYPNPVKDIFKGKQLIYYSIIDNIDCLQESTLNFKFQEKLRKYYNNLLRNYCIAKNKLNNIKIKTNYFYYDLDKYIINNGKINNKCIDLSVTTIHLRWEPMVYYHVNILNKICGISKNELINIKKEETKYLKYKINKLKNKKDTKKTKTKTKTKTKTKTKTKTKKNNIV
;
A
#
# COMPACT_ATOMS: atom_id res chain seq x y z
N MET A 1 20.91 -2.70 14.68
CA MET A 1 19.81 -3.40 13.96
C MET A 1 19.27 -2.53 12.82
N ASN A 2 18.49 -3.10 11.89
CA ASN A 2 17.68 -2.32 10.94
C ASN A 2 16.18 -2.48 11.23
N LEU A 3 15.44 -1.37 11.25
CA LEU A 3 14.00 -1.32 11.46
C LEU A 3 13.28 -1.06 10.14
N PHE A 4 12.21 -1.81 9.87
CA PHE A 4 11.33 -1.59 8.73
C PHE A 4 9.94 -1.31 9.25
N ILE A 5 9.46 -0.09 9.04
CA ILE A 5 8.20 0.39 9.64
C ILE A 5 7.31 0.91 8.54
N GLY A 6 6.07 0.44 8.49
CA GLY A 6 5.17 0.86 7.43
C GLY A 6 3.79 0.24 7.52
N SER A 7 2.97 0.59 6.54
CA SER A 7 1.68 -0.05 6.30
C SER A 7 1.87 -1.47 5.74
N SER A 8 0.83 -2.05 5.15
CA SER A 8 0.87 -3.43 4.63
C SER A 8 1.98 -3.71 3.62
N SER A 9 2.42 -2.71 2.87
CA SER A 9 3.50 -2.78 1.88
C SER A 9 4.90 -3.04 2.46
N ILE A 10 5.13 -2.75 3.75
CA ILE A 10 6.40 -3.08 4.41
C ILE A 10 6.57 -4.60 4.60
N GLY A 11 5.50 -5.37 4.39
CA GLY A 11 5.48 -6.82 4.54
C GLY A 11 6.48 -7.56 3.65
N VAL A 12 6.95 -6.95 2.55
CA VAL A 12 8.04 -7.50 1.71
C VAL A 12 9.30 -7.81 2.53
N PHE A 13 9.57 -7.06 3.59
CA PHE A 13 10.73 -7.28 4.46
C PHE A 13 10.57 -8.47 5.42
N LYS A 14 9.41 -9.13 5.46
CA LYS A 14 9.25 -10.43 6.14
C LYS A 14 9.95 -11.59 5.41
N LEU A 15 10.43 -11.35 4.18
CA LEU A 15 11.17 -12.32 3.39
C LEU A 15 12.67 -12.43 3.80
N PHE A 16 13.09 -11.73 4.85
CA PHE A 16 14.44 -11.83 5.40
C PHE A 16 14.48 -12.79 6.61
N LYS A 17 15.54 -13.62 6.69
CA LYS A 17 15.74 -14.63 7.74
C LYS A 17 16.24 -14.08 9.08
N ASN A 18 16.93 -12.94 9.05
CA ASN A 18 17.84 -12.56 10.13
C ASN A 18 17.17 -11.74 11.26
N LYS A 19 17.49 -12.08 12.51
CA LYS A 19 17.07 -11.34 13.72
C LYS A 19 17.61 -9.89 13.77
N LYS A 20 18.61 -9.54 12.95
CA LYS A 20 19.12 -8.16 12.83
C LYS A 20 18.10 -7.19 12.21
N TYR A 21 16.96 -7.71 11.73
CA TYR A 21 15.86 -6.97 11.14
C TYR A 21 14.60 -7.06 12.01
N LYS A 22 13.94 -5.93 12.24
CA LYS A 22 12.62 -5.90 12.88
C LYS A 22 11.62 -5.23 11.95
N VAL A 23 10.55 -5.94 11.62
CA VAL A 23 9.48 -5.44 10.75
C VAL A 23 8.28 -5.07 11.61
N ILE A 24 8.00 -3.78 11.71
CA ILE A 24 6.84 -3.21 12.40
C ILE A 24 5.81 -2.87 11.32
N LYS A 25 4.90 -3.82 11.05
CA LYS A 25 3.81 -3.65 10.10
C LYS A 25 2.57 -3.16 10.84
N ILE A 26 2.07 -2.00 10.45
CA ILE A 26 0.87 -1.39 11.01
C ILE A 26 -0.33 -1.64 10.09
N SER A 27 -1.43 -2.11 10.66
CA SER A 27 -2.71 -2.24 9.93
C SER A 27 -3.41 -0.88 9.88
N GLY A 28 -3.90 -0.48 8.70
CA GLY A 28 -4.60 0.80 8.54
C GLY A 28 -3.74 2.06 8.79
N GLY A 29 -2.40 1.92 8.86
CA GLY A 29 -1.50 3.05 9.08
C GLY A 29 -1.50 4.01 7.88
N THR A 30 -1.97 5.24 8.11
CA THR A 30 -1.98 6.35 7.14
C THR A 30 -0.88 7.34 7.48
N ALA A 31 -0.19 7.87 6.46
CA ALA A 31 0.82 8.92 6.67
C ALA A 31 0.22 10.14 7.38
N LYS A 32 -1.02 10.51 7.02
CA LYS A 32 -1.76 11.60 7.66
C LYS A 32 -2.04 11.37 9.15
N GLY A 33 -2.35 10.14 9.53
CA GLY A 33 -2.81 9.81 10.89
C GLY A 33 -1.69 9.54 11.90
N LEU A 34 -0.50 9.15 11.44
CA LEU A 34 0.61 8.71 12.30
C LEU A 34 1.09 9.76 13.30
N TYR A 35 0.88 11.05 13.05
CA TYR A 35 1.29 12.06 14.03
C TYR A 35 0.35 12.12 15.24
N THR A 36 -0.93 11.77 15.06
CA THR A 36 -1.99 12.01 16.05
C THR A 36 -2.64 10.75 16.60
N ASN A 37 -2.50 9.61 15.93
CA ASN A 37 -3.20 8.39 16.32
C ASN A 37 -2.34 7.42 17.15
N GLU A 38 -3.02 6.43 17.71
CA GLU A 38 -2.43 5.37 18.52
C GLU A 38 -1.34 4.58 17.78
N ASN A 39 -1.52 4.34 16.47
CA ASN A 39 -0.51 3.68 15.65
C ASN A 39 0.84 4.43 15.67
N GLY A 40 0.79 5.76 15.60
CA GLY A 40 1.95 6.63 15.73
C GLY A 40 2.64 6.49 17.08
N GLN A 41 1.86 6.58 18.16
CA GLN A 41 2.37 6.44 19.53
C GLN A 41 2.98 5.06 19.77
N ASN A 42 2.33 4.00 19.29
CA ASN A 42 2.83 2.63 19.40
C ASN A 42 4.18 2.45 18.69
N ILE A 43 4.39 3.08 17.52
CA ILE A 43 5.70 3.07 16.84
C ILE A 43 6.74 3.81 17.68
N ILE A 44 6.42 5.02 18.15
CA ILE A 44 7.30 5.86 18.97
C ILE A 44 7.76 5.09 20.20
N GLU A 45 6.82 4.47 20.92
CA GLU A 45 7.09 3.70 22.12
C GLU A 45 7.91 2.44 21.82
N THR A 46 7.60 1.76 20.72
CA THR A 46 8.40 0.62 20.26
C THR A 46 9.86 1.00 19.99
N ILE A 47 10.09 2.20 19.44
CA ILE A 47 11.44 2.70 19.14
C ILE A 47 12.17 3.11 20.42
N LYS A 48 11.51 3.84 21.33
CA LYS A 48 12.09 4.24 22.61
C LYS A 48 12.59 3.05 23.43
N ASN A 49 11.86 1.93 23.38
CA ASN A 49 12.20 0.73 24.13
C ASN A 49 13.32 -0.11 23.50
N ILE A 50 13.88 0.31 22.35
CA ILE A 50 15.02 -0.37 21.74
C ILE A 50 16.32 0.12 22.38
N LYS A 51 16.98 -0.78 23.14
CA LYS A 51 18.26 -0.50 23.81
C LYS A 51 19.48 -0.60 22.89
N SER A 52 19.37 -1.32 21.77
CA SER A 52 20.53 -1.53 20.88
C SER A 52 20.60 -0.48 19.77
N PRO A 53 21.81 -0.12 19.29
CA PRO A 53 21.97 0.87 18.24
C PRO A 53 21.17 0.55 16.97
N ILE A 54 20.45 1.54 16.47
CA ILE A 54 19.67 1.45 15.23
C ILE A 54 20.53 1.98 14.08
N ASN A 55 20.96 1.08 13.19
CA ASN A 55 21.74 1.43 12.02
C ASN A 55 20.87 2.10 10.95
N CYS A 56 19.70 1.50 10.66
CA CYS A 56 18.79 2.02 9.65
C CYS A 56 17.34 1.95 10.12
N ILE A 57 16.56 2.99 9.81
CA ILE A 57 15.10 2.95 9.85
C ILE A 57 14.57 3.15 8.43
N VAL A 58 13.81 2.19 7.91
CA VAL A 58 13.12 2.30 6.63
C VAL A 58 11.65 2.56 6.90
N LEU A 59 11.16 3.71 6.47
CA LEU A 59 9.76 4.12 6.60
C LEU A 59 9.02 3.99 5.28
N HIS A 60 7.80 3.46 5.30
CA HIS A 60 6.92 3.41 4.14
C HIS A 60 5.44 3.59 4.51
N PHE A 61 4.96 4.83 4.36
CA PHE A 61 3.57 5.24 4.55
C PHE A 61 3.13 6.18 3.42
N GLY A 62 1.83 6.40 3.27
CA GLY A 62 1.25 7.26 2.23
C GLY A 62 0.54 6.49 1.11
N GLU A 63 0.76 5.17 0.99
CA GLU A 63 0.13 4.35 -0.06
C GLU A 63 -1.41 4.37 0.06
N VAL A 64 -1.91 4.28 1.29
CA VAL A 64 -3.35 4.30 1.60
C VAL A 64 -3.91 5.71 1.45
N ASP A 65 -3.09 6.73 1.74
CA ASP A 65 -3.45 8.14 1.68
C ASP A 65 -3.61 8.61 0.22
N ILE A 66 -2.56 8.40 -0.58
CA ILE A 66 -2.40 9.00 -1.92
C ILE A 66 -2.88 8.08 -3.04
N ASN A 67 -2.55 6.78 -2.98
CA ASN A 67 -2.82 5.83 -4.08
C ASN A 67 -4.11 5.03 -3.90
N PHE A 68 -4.77 5.17 -2.74
CA PHE A 68 -5.90 4.32 -2.40
C PHE A 68 -6.98 5.03 -1.56
N SER A 69 -7.34 4.49 -0.40
CA SER A 69 -8.65 4.73 0.20
C SER A 69 -8.91 6.17 0.63
N TYR A 70 -7.93 6.90 1.17
CA TYR A 70 -8.22 8.20 1.74
C TYR A 70 -8.59 9.22 0.66
N TYR A 71 -7.80 9.30 -0.40
CA TYR A 71 -8.10 10.13 -1.56
C TYR A 71 -9.53 9.92 -2.08
N TYR A 72 -9.93 8.66 -2.30
CA TYR A 72 -11.27 8.35 -2.79
C TYR A 72 -12.39 8.65 -1.79
N LYS A 73 -12.13 8.51 -0.48
CA LYS A 73 -13.10 8.90 0.54
C LYS A 73 -13.36 10.40 0.51
N VAL A 74 -12.31 11.21 0.39
CA VAL A 74 -12.46 12.68 0.29
C VAL A 74 -13.20 13.04 -1.00
N CYS A 75 -12.88 12.38 -2.13
CA CYS A 75 -13.58 12.64 -3.40
C CYS A 75 -15.06 12.25 -3.36
N ASN A 76 -15.43 11.27 -2.55
CA ASN A 76 -16.80 10.81 -2.37
C ASN A 76 -17.62 11.71 -1.42
N SER A 77 -16.95 12.41 -0.48
CA SER A 77 -17.61 13.31 0.47
C SER A 77 -17.81 14.69 -0.14
N ILE A 78 -18.90 14.90 -0.90
CA ILE A 78 -19.55 16.16 -1.38
C ILE A 78 -18.67 17.31 -1.95
N ASP A 79 -17.47 17.58 -1.44
CA ASP A 79 -16.45 18.47 -1.98
C ASP A 79 -15.87 17.93 -3.28
N LYS A 80 -16.58 18.19 -4.38
CA LYS A 80 -16.20 17.78 -5.74
C LYS A 80 -14.95 18.50 -6.29
N ASN A 81 -14.38 19.46 -5.56
CA ASN A 81 -13.28 20.32 -6.00
C ASN A 81 -12.05 20.24 -5.08
N ILE A 82 -11.58 19.03 -4.76
CA ILE A 82 -10.36 18.87 -3.96
C ILE A 82 -9.15 19.40 -4.75
N ASN A 83 -8.52 20.43 -4.22
CA ASN A 83 -7.19 20.84 -4.69
C ASN A 83 -6.19 19.74 -4.30
N TYR A 84 -5.75 18.96 -5.28
CA TYR A 84 -4.86 17.81 -5.04
C TYR A 84 -3.50 18.22 -4.44
N ILE A 85 -3.04 19.44 -4.73
CA ILE A 85 -1.78 19.96 -4.20
C ILE A 85 -1.92 20.16 -2.69
N GLU A 86 -3.00 20.82 -2.26
CA GLU A 86 -3.32 21.03 -0.84
C GLU A 86 -3.51 19.70 -0.11
N PHE A 87 -4.24 18.75 -0.73
CA PHE A 87 -4.41 17.40 -0.18
C PHE A 87 -3.06 16.71 0.05
N CYS A 88 -2.19 16.67 -0.97
CA CYS A 88 -0.87 16.06 -0.84
C CYS A 88 0.00 16.77 0.20
N ASN A 89 -0.05 18.10 0.25
CA ASN A 89 0.70 18.91 1.21
C ASN A 89 0.23 18.64 2.65
N ASP A 90 -1.08 18.49 2.91
CA ASP A 90 -1.60 18.14 4.25
C ASP A 90 -1.08 16.77 4.73
N VAL A 91 -1.18 15.76 3.87
CA VAL A 91 -0.66 14.41 4.17
C VAL A 91 0.85 14.45 4.42
N TYR A 92 1.58 15.16 3.56
CA TYR A 92 3.04 15.32 3.67
C TYR A 92 3.46 16.01 4.96
N ASN A 93 2.85 17.15 5.29
CA ASN A 93 3.18 17.96 6.46
C ASN A 93 2.98 17.17 7.76
N LYS A 94 1.90 16.39 7.86
CA LYS A 94 1.65 15.52 9.01
C LYS A 94 2.66 14.38 9.07
N TYR A 95 3.03 13.82 7.92
CA TYR A 95 3.99 12.72 7.89
C TYR A 95 5.40 13.17 8.29
N ILE A 96 5.89 14.30 7.79
CA ILE A 96 7.25 14.77 8.14
C ILE A 96 7.36 15.15 9.62
N LYS A 97 6.30 15.68 10.25
CA LYS A 97 6.27 15.92 11.71
C LYS A 97 6.45 14.63 12.50
N PHE A 98 5.80 13.55 12.06
CA PHE A 98 6.02 12.23 12.64
C PHE A 98 7.46 11.75 12.41
N ILE A 99 7.99 11.90 11.19
CA ILE A 99 9.36 11.48 10.86
C ILE A 99 10.40 12.19 11.72
N ASP A 100 10.28 13.51 11.88
CA ASP A 100 11.19 14.30 12.72
C ASP A 100 11.19 13.78 14.15
N LYS A 101 10.00 13.55 14.73
CA LYS A 101 9.87 12.93 16.05
C LYS A 101 10.53 11.55 16.14
N ILE A 102 10.46 10.73 15.09
CA ILE A 102 11.12 9.41 15.04
C ILE A 102 12.64 9.54 15.03
N VAL A 103 13.19 10.49 14.27
CA VAL A 103 14.64 10.68 14.19
C VAL A 103 15.19 11.13 15.54
N ASP A 104 14.54 12.11 16.17
CA ASP A 104 14.96 12.65 17.46
C ASP A 104 15.05 11.56 18.55
N ILE A 105 14.06 10.68 18.63
CA ILE A 105 14.03 9.62 19.65
C ILE A 105 14.91 8.43 19.30
N SER A 106 15.06 8.09 18.02
CA SER A 106 15.74 6.84 17.61
C SER A 106 17.25 6.98 17.58
N LYS A 107 17.77 8.20 17.36
CA LYS A 107 19.18 8.48 17.11
C LYS A 107 19.79 7.53 16.07
N CYS A 108 19.00 7.14 15.07
CA CYS A 108 19.44 6.18 14.06
C CYS A 108 20.55 6.76 13.17
N LYS A 109 21.47 5.93 12.67
CA LYS A 109 22.53 6.38 11.76
C LYS A 109 21.94 6.82 10.41
N ASN A 110 21.00 6.05 9.87
CA ASN A 110 20.38 6.33 8.58
C ASN A 110 18.86 6.23 8.67
N LEU A 111 18.16 7.27 8.25
CA LEU A 111 16.73 7.23 7.97
C LEU A 111 16.52 7.08 6.46
N ILE A 112 15.67 6.14 6.06
CA ILE A 112 15.33 5.90 4.67
C ILE A 112 13.82 6.02 4.49
N ILE A 113 13.41 6.98 3.67
CA ILE A 113 12.02 7.14 3.25
C ILE A 113 11.84 6.44 1.92
N LYS A 114 11.02 5.40 1.91
CA LYS A 114 10.64 4.70 0.68
C LYS A 114 9.50 5.46 0.00
N GLY A 115 9.67 5.80 -1.28
CA GLY A 115 8.62 6.35 -2.13
C GLY A 115 7.48 5.37 -2.41
N LEU A 116 6.30 5.92 -2.71
CA LEU A 116 5.13 5.16 -3.13
C LEU A 116 5.34 4.55 -4.51
N TYR A 117 4.87 3.31 -4.71
CA TYR A 117 4.93 2.66 -6.03
C TYR A 117 3.62 2.90 -6.80
N PRO A 118 3.58 2.73 -8.13
CA PRO A 118 2.35 2.87 -8.90
C PRO A 118 1.30 1.84 -8.48
N ASN A 119 0.03 2.23 -8.47
CA ASN A 119 -1.05 1.31 -8.17
C ASN A 119 -1.15 0.23 -9.27
N PRO A 120 -1.08 -1.08 -8.95
CA PRO A 120 -1.09 -2.15 -9.95
C PRO A 120 -2.45 -2.36 -10.63
N VAL A 121 -3.51 -1.75 -10.11
CA VAL A 121 -4.86 -1.93 -10.64
C VAL A 121 -5.12 -0.99 -11.80
N LYS A 122 -5.45 -1.58 -12.95
CA LYS A 122 -5.91 -0.89 -14.16
C LYS A 122 -7.23 -0.15 -13.90
N ASP A 123 -7.45 0.95 -14.60
CA ASP A 123 -8.62 1.82 -14.43
C ASP A 123 -9.96 1.08 -14.52
N ILE A 124 -10.09 0.17 -15.48
CA ILE A 124 -11.28 -0.69 -15.66
C ILE A 124 -11.63 -1.56 -14.44
N PHE A 125 -10.70 -1.75 -13.51
CA PHE A 125 -10.88 -2.52 -12.28
C PHE A 125 -10.85 -1.65 -11.02
N LYS A 126 -10.64 -0.34 -11.15
CA LYS A 126 -10.51 0.58 -10.00
C LYS A 126 -11.77 0.63 -9.16
N GLY A 127 -12.94 0.85 -9.77
CA GLY A 127 -14.21 0.84 -9.04
C GLY A 127 -14.48 -0.50 -8.34
N LYS A 128 -14.19 -1.63 -9.00
CA LYS A 128 -14.29 -2.96 -8.39
C LYS A 128 -13.35 -3.12 -7.20
N GLN A 129 -12.15 -2.55 -7.27
CA GLN A 129 -11.21 -2.53 -6.16
C GLN A 129 -11.78 -1.70 -4.99
N LEU A 130 -12.30 -0.49 -5.25
CA LEU A 130 -12.81 0.38 -4.19
C LEU A 130 -14.02 -0.24 -3.45
N ILE A 131 -14.95 -0.83 -4.20
CA ILE A 131 -16.08 -1.59 -3.63
C ILE A 131 -15.58 -2.81 -2.85
N TYR A 132 -14.60 -3.54 -3.37
CA TYR A 132 -14.04 -4.74 -2.70
C TYR A 132 -13.44 -4.42 -1.32
N TYR A 133 -12.91 -3.22 -1.13
CA TYR A 133 -12.37 -2.74 0.13
C TYR A 133 -13.35 -1.86 0.93
N SER A 134 -14.63 -1.79 0.51
CA SER A 134 -15.67 -0.97 1.16
C SER A 134 -15.26 0.49 1.33
N ILE A 135 -14.62 1.05 0.29
CA ILE A 135 -14.26 2.47 0.25
C ILE A 135 -15.41 3.32 -0.28
N ILE A 136 -16.16 2.75 -1.22
CA ILE A 136 -17.38 3.30 -1.83
C ILE A 136 -18.43 2.18 -1.92
N ASP A 137 -19.70 2.55 -1.97
CA ASP A 137 -20.82 1.60 -2.06
C ASP A 137 -21.13 1.22 -3.52
N ASN A 138 -21.11 2.20 -4.43
CA ASN A 138 -21.25 1.99 -5.87
C ASN A 138 -20.19 2.81 -6.63
N ILE A 139 -20.10 2.62 -7.95
CA ILE A 139 -19.15 3.40 -8.78
C ILE A 139 -19.70 4.77 -9.18
N ASP A 140 -21.04 4.89 -9.23
CA ASP A 140 -21.75 6.09 -9.69
C ASP A 140 -21.54 7.31 -8.77
N CYS A 141 -21.03 7.07 -7.55
CA CYS A 141 -20.69 8.11 -6.60
C CYS A 141 -19.35 8.82 -6.89
N LEU A 142 -18.57 8.34 -7.87
CA LEU A 142 -17.28 8.94 -8.25
C LEU A 142 -17.33 9.56 -9.64
N GLN A 143 -16.72 10.73 -9.79
CA GLN A 143 -16.44 11.29 -11.12
C GLN A 143 -15.44 10.39 -11.87
N GLU A 144 -15.63 10.24 -13.18
CA GLU A 144 -14.76 9.40 -14.02
C GLU A 144 -13.30 9.87 -14.02
N SER A 145 -13.08 11.18 -13.95
CA SER A 145 -11.76 11.82 -13.82
C SER A 145 -10.98 11.34 -12.58
N THR A 146 -11.68 11.04 -11.49
CA THR A 146 -11.11 10.56 -10.21
C THR A 146 -10.61 9.12 -10.31
N LEU A 147 -11.15 8.33 -11.24
CA LEU A 147 -10.75 6.95 -11.49
C LEU A 147 -9.57 6.85 -12.47
N ASN A 148 -9.13 7.97 -13.04
CA ASN A 148 -8.10 8.01 -14.08
C ASN A 148 -6.69 7.75 -13.52
N PHE A 149 -6.01 6.72 -14.06
CA PHE A 149 -4.63 6.38 -13.70
C PHE A 149 -3.68 7.58 -13.78
N LYS A 150 -3.80 8.40 -14.83
CA LYS A 150 -2.90 9.54 -15.06
C LYS A 150 -2.99 10.54 -13.93
N PHE A 151 -4.18 10.75 -13.37
CA PHE A 151 -4.36 11.65 -12.24
C PHE A 151 -3.74 11.08 -10.96
N GLN A 152 -4.02 9.82 -10.64
CA GLN A 152 -3.39 9.13 -9.50
C GLN A 152 -1.86 9.15 -9.58
N GLU A 153 -1.33 8.95 -10.79
CA GLU A 153 0.10 8.96 -11.04
C GLU A 153 0.71 10.36 -10.85
N LYS A 154 -0.02 11.43 -11.20
CA LYS A 154 0.38 12.82 -10.91
C LYS A 154 0.45 13.07 -9.40
N LEU A 155 -0.59 12.71 -8.66
CA LEU A 155 -0.63 12.79 -7.19
C LEU A 155 0.57 12.07 -6.55
N ARG A 156 0.79 10.81 -6.95
CA ARG A 156 1.87 9.97 -6.45
C ARG A 156 3.25 10.60 -6.71
N LYS A 157 3.49 11.05 -7.94
CA LYS A 157 4.77 11.70 -8.33
C LYS A 157 4.99 12.99 -7.56
N TYR A 158 3.96 13.80 -7.39
CA TYR A 158 4.03 15.02 -6.60
C TYR A 158 4.41 14.72 -5.13
N TYR A 159 3.69 13.78 -4.49
CA TYR A 159 3.98 13.38 -3.11
C TYR A 159 5.39 12.78 -2.94
N ASN A 160 5.80 11.90 -3.86
CA ASN A 160 7.15 11.34 -3.88
C ASN A 160 8.23 12.42 -4.03
N ASN A 161 7.98 13.46 -4.84
CA ASN A 161 8.90 14.58 -4.99
C ASN A 161 9.03 15.40 -3.70
N LEU A 162 7.92 15.62 -2.97
CA LEU A 162 7.96 16.27 -1.65
C LEU A 162 8.84 15.48 -0.66
N LEU A 163 8.67 14.15 -0.61
CA LEU A 163 9.48 13.28 0.25
C LEU A 163 10.97 13.27 -0.16
N ARG A 164 11.26 13.29 -1.46
CA ARG A 164 12.64 13.38 -1.96
C ARG A 164 13.29 14.69 -1.57
N ASN A 165 12.59 15.81 -1.78
CA ASN A 165 13.07 17.15 -1.46
C ASN A 165 13.29 17.31 0.05
N TYR A 166 12.42 16.73 0.86
CA TYR A 166 12.60 16.66 2.31
C TYR A 166 13.94 15.99 2.71
N CYS A 167 14.23 14.80 2.17
CA CYS A 167 15.51 14.12 2.45
C CYS A 167 16.72 14.95 2.00
N ILE A 168 16.64 15.60 0.84
CA ILE A 168 17.71 16.48 0.32
C ILE A 168 17.91 17.67 1.27
N ALA A 169 16.84 18.35 1.66
CA ALA A 169 16.90 19.51 2.55
C ALA A 169 17.49 19.14 3.92
N LYS A 170 17.06 18.02 4.51
CA LYS A 170 17.60 17.55 5.80
C LYS A 170 19.09 17.24 5.70
N ASN A 171 19.55 16.54 4.65
CA ASN A 171 20.98 16.30 4.46
C ASN A 171 21.80 17.59 4.29
N LYS A 172 21.26 18.62 3.64
CA LYS A 172 21.94 19.93 3.54
C LYS A 172 22.12 20.57 4.93
N LEU A 173 21.10 20.46 5.79
CA LEU A 173 21.15 20.96 7.17
C LEU A 173 22.05 20.11 8.09
N ASN A 174 22.22 18.82 7.78
CA ASN A 174 23.04 17.90 8.57
C ASN A 174 24.52 18.29 8.62
N ASN A 175 25.02 19.07 7.66
CA ASN A 175 26.40 19.58 7.65
C ASN A 175 26.69 20.54 8.83
N ILE A 176 25.71 20.82 9.71
CA ILE A 176 25.82 21.78 10.80
C ILE A 176 25.48 21.15 12.17
N LYS A 177 24.48 20.25 12.31
CA LYS A 177 24.01 19.78 13.64
C LYS A 177 23.44 18.34 13.79
N ILE A 178 23.13 17.61 12.72
CA ILE A 178 22.29 16.38 12.83
C ILE A 178 23.11 15.12 12.48
N LYS A 179 23.04 14.09 13.34
CA LYS A 179 23.80 12.83 13.22
C LYS A 179 23.19 11.77 12.26
N THR A 180 21.95 11.97 11.80
CA THR A 180 21.22 10.98 10.99
C THR A 180 21.25 11.33 9.51
N ASN A 181 21.74 10.43 8.67
CA ASN A 181 21.69 10.60 7.21
C ASN A 181 20.29 10.27 6.67
N TYR A 182 19.75 11.12 5.81
CA TYR A 182 18.43 10.94 5.20
C TYR A 182 18.57 10.38 3.78
N PHE A 183 17.84 9.32 3.46
CA PHE A 183 17.82 8.74 2.12
C PHE A 183 16.39 8.67 1.62
N TYR A 184 16.21 9.02 0.35
CA TYR A 184 14.99 8.72 -0.39
C TYR A 184 15.31 7.64 -1.42
N TYR A 185 14.45 6.64 -1.56
CA TYR A 185 14.47 5.78 -2.74
C TYR A 185 13.06 5.46 -3.21
N ASP A 186 12.89 5.41 -4.53
CA ASP A 186 11.75 4.80 -5.19
C ASP A 186 12.16 3.50 -5.90
N LEU A 187 11.14 2.76 -6.30
CA LEU A 187 11.32 1.54 -7.08
C LEU A 187 10.93 1.71 -8.54
N ASP A 188 10.50 2.90 -8.96
CA ASP A 188 9.91 3.15 -10.27
C ASP A 188 10.86 2.71 -11.37
N LYS A 189 12.13 3.08 -11.27
CA LYS A 189 13.18 2.70 -12.25
C LYS A 189 13.43 1.20 -12.38
N TYR A 190 12.98 0.40 -11.42
CA TYR A 190 13.18 -1.06 -11.42
C TYR A 190 11.91 -1.83 -11.79
N ILE A 191 10.75 -1.26 -11.51
CA ILE A 191 9.46 -1.94 -11.63
C ILE A 191 8.63 -1.41 -12.79
N ILE A 192 8.97 -0.25 -13.36
CA ILE A 192 8.32 0.32 -14.53
C ILE A 192 9.23 0.14 -15.74
N ASN A 193 8.70 -0.43 -16.81
CA ASN A 193 9.34 -0.52 -18.12
C ASN A 193 8.37 -0.02 -19.19
N ASN A 194 8.81 0.93 -20.03
CA ASN A 194 7.98 1.56 -21.07
C ASN A 194 6.62 2.07 -20.53
N GLY A 195 6.65 2.72 -19.37
CA GLY A 195 5.45 3.26 -18.70
C GLY A 195 4.51 2.21 -18.10
N LYS A 196 4.88 0.93 -18.09
CA LYS A 196 4.07 -0.17 -17.53
C LYS A 196 4.78 -0.87 -16.39
N ILE A 197 4.03 -1.27 -15.37
CA ILE A 197 4.56 -2.08 -14.27
C ILE A 197 4.97 -3.45 -14.83
N ASN A 198 6.14 -3.94 -14.42
CA ASN A 198 6.65 -5.26 -14.76
C ASN A 198 5.64 -6.32 -14.33
N ASN A 199 5.17 -7.12 -15.29
CA ASN A 199 4.14 -8.14 -15.07
C ASN A 199 4.50 -9.14 -13.96
N LYS A 200 5.78 -9.39 -13.71
CA LYS A 200 6.20 -10.27 -12.60
C LYS A 200 5.75 -9.72 -11.24
N CYS A 201 5.75 -8.40 -11.08
CA CYS A 201 5.37 -7.69 -9.86
C CYS A 201 3.86 -7.50 -9.70
N ILE A 202 3.06 -7.73 -10.74
CA ILE A 202 1.61 -7.60 -10.69
C ILE A 202 1.00 -8.86 -10.06
N ASP A 203 0.03 -8.68 -9.16
CA ASP A 203 -0.66 -9.78 -8.52
C ASP A 203 -1.69 -10.46 -9.42
N LEU A 204 -2.01 -11.73 -9.13
CA LEU A 204 -3.10 -12.43 -9.79
C LEU A 204 -4.49 -11.83 -9.48
N SER A 205 -4.65 -11.16 -8.34
CA SER A 205 -5.90 -10.49 -7.98
C SER A 205 -5.97 -9.10 -8.60
N VAL A 206 -6.87 -8.89 -9.54
CA VAL A 206 -7.07 -7.58 -10.20
C VAL A 206 -7.55 -6.45 -9.27
N THR A 207 -7.90 -6.78 -8.03
CA THR A 207 -8.35 -5.80 -7.03
C THR A 207 -7.31 -5.48 -5.95
N THR A 208 -6.17 -6.17 -5.86
CA THR A 208 -5.22 -5.89 -4.77
C THR A 208 -4.49 -4.56 -4.99
N ILE A 209 -4.25 -3.82 -3.91
CA ILE A 209 -3.40 -2.62 -3.92
C ILE A 209 -1.91 -2.96 -3.91
N HIS A 210 -1.55 -4.21 -3.61
CA HIS A 210 -0.17 -4.64 -3.44
C HIS A 210 0.43 -5.21 -4.72
N LEU A 211 1.66 -4.79 -5.00
CA LEU A 211 2.59 -5.55 -5.83
C LEU A 211 3.05 -6.82 -5.09
N ARG A 212 3.40 -7.85 -5.87
CA ARG A 212 3.91 -9.12 -5.35
C ARG A 212 5.27 -8.93 -4.67
N TRP A 213 5.41 -9.46 -3.46
CA TRP A 213 6.59 -9.20 -2.63
C TRP A 213 7.83 -9.95 -3.11
N GLU A 214 7.65 -11.20 -3.54
CA GLU A 214 8.72 -12.11 -3.91
C GLU A 214 9.60 -11.58 -5.06
N PRO A 215 9.04 -11.11 -6.19
CA PRO A 215 9.86 -10.48 -7.23
C PRO A 215 10.42 -9.12 -6.80
N MET A 216 9.69 -8.39 -5.94
CA MET A 216 10.05 -7.03 -5.52
C MET A 216 11.24 -6.98 -4.56
N VAL A 217 11.42 -8.01 -3.71
CA VAL A 217 12.42 -8.01 -2.65
C VAL A 217 13.85 -7.83 -3.19
N TYR A 218 14.13 -8.33 -4.40
CA TYR A 218 15.43 -8.18 -5.03
C TYR A 218 15.78 -6.73 -5.36
N TYR A 219 14.79 -5.93 -5.78
CA TYR A 219 15.01 -4.50 -6.05
C TYR A 219 15.29 -3.75 -4.76
N HIS A 220 14.59 -4.08 -3.67
CA HIS A 220 14.88 -3.53 -2.35
C HIS A 220 16.29 -3.87 -1.88
N VAL A 221 16.73 -5.12 -2.02
CA VAL A 221 18.09 -5.54 -1.64
C VAL A 221 19.14 -4.77 -2.41
N ASN A 222 18.98 -4.61 -3.74
CA ASN A 222 19.96 -3.90 -4.56
C ASN A 222 20.18 -2.45 -4.09
N ILE A 223 19.12 -1.77 -3.64
CA ILE A 223 19.20 -0.38 -3.16
C ILE A 223 19.74 -0.34 -1.73
N LEU A 224 19.15 -1.14 -0.85
CA LEU A 224 19.40 -1.06 0.58
C LEU A 224 20.69 -1.76 0.99
N ASN A 225 21.33 -2.58 0.15
CA ASN A 225 22.62 -3.19 0.47
C ASN A 225 23.65 -2.10 0.82
N LYS A 226 23.75 -1.06 -0.01
CA LYS A 226 24.73 0.03 0.15
C LYS A 226 24.52 0.89 1.40
N ILE A 227 23.30 0.92 1.93
CA ILE A 227 22.91 1.82 3.04
C ILE A 227 22.76 1.03 4.36
N CYS A 228 22.08 -0.11 4.28
CA CYS A 228 21.67 -0.94 5.41
C CYS A 228 22.52 -2.20 5.59
N GLY A 229 23.44 -2.52 4.68
CA GLY A 229 24.21 -3.75 4.69
C GLY A 229 23.34 -5.01 4.57
N ILE A 230 22.23 -4.93 3.81
CA ILE A 230 21.38 -6.10 3.55
C ILE A 230 21.86 -6.87 2.33
N SER A 231 21.95 -8.19 2.45
CA SER A 231 22.44 -9.04 1.36
C SER A 231 21.37 -10.03 0.88
N LYS A 232 21.53 -10.52 -0.36
CA LYS A 232 20.63 -11.53 -0.95
C LYS A 232 20.68 -12.86 -0.19
N ASN A 233 21.81 -13.18 0.45
CA ASN A 233 22.00 -14.42 1.20
C ASN A 233 21.11 -14.48 2.45
N GLU A 234 20.60 -13.33 2.89
CA GLU A 234 19.72 -13.20 4.06
C GLU A 234 18.24 -13.38 3.71
N LEU A 235 17.91 -13.56 2.44
CA LEU A 235 16.55 -13.86 2.00
C LEU A 235 16.19 -15.31 2.32
N ILE A 236 14.91 -15.54 2.63
CA ILE A 236 14.31 -16.88 2.62
C ILE A 236 14.34 -17.48 1.21
N ASN A 237 13.97 -18.75 1.07
CA ASN A 237 13.88 -19.36 -0.25
C ASN A 237 12.73 -18.70 -1.05
N ILE A 238 13.04 -17.63 -1.77
CA ILE A 238 12.07 -16.79 -2.48
C ILE A 238 11.29 -17.61 -3.52
N LYS A 239 11.95 -18.51 -4.24
CA LYS A 239 11.28 -19.40 -5.21
C LYS A 239 10.21 -20.27 -4.55
N LYS A 240 10.51 -20.81 -3.36
CA LYS A 240 9.57 -21.60 -2.57
C LYS A 240 8.37 -20.76 -2.10
N GLU A 241 8.63 -19.56 -1.56
CA GLU A 241 7.56 -18.67 -1.11
C GLU A 241 6.69 -18.16 -2.26
N GLU A 242 7.31 -17.85 -3.41
CA GLU A 242 6.60 -17.47 -4.62
C GLU A 242 5.65 -18.57 -5.08
N THR A 243 6.13 -19.82 -5.09
CA THR A 243 5.32 -20.99 -5.44
C THR A 243 4.15 -21.16 -4.47
N LYS A 244 4.40 -21.02 -3.16
CA LYS A 244 3.38 -21.11 -2.11
C LYS A 244 2.31 -20.03 -2.27
N TYR A 245 2.73 -18.79 -2.52
CA TYR A 245 1.85 -17.66 -2.74
C TYR A 245 0.94 -17.84 -3.96
N LEU A 246 1.52 -18.25 -5.10
CA LEU A 246 0.77 -18.49 -6.33
C LEU A 246 -0.26 -19.61 -6.15
N LYS A 247 0.12 -20.73 -5.51
CA LYS A 247 -0.81 -21.83 -5.17
C LYS A 247 -1.99 -21.34 -4.32
N TYR A 248 -1.71 -20.58 -3.25
CA TYR A 248 -2.75 -20.00 -2.41
C TYR A 248 -3.72 -19.10 -3.19
N LYS A 249 -3.19 -18.21 -4.04
CA LYS A 249 -4.01 -17.29 -4.84
C LYS A 249 -4.86 -18.01 -5.88
N ILE A 250 -4.30 -19.00 -6.58
CA ILE A 250 -5.03 -19.81 -7.56
C ILE A 250 -6.20 -20.53 -6.87
N ASN A 251 -5.98 -21.16 -5.72
CA ASN A 251 -7.03 -21.83 -4.96
C ASN A 251 -8.12 -20.86 -4.50
N LYS A 252 -7.74 -19.68 -4.00
CA LYS A 252 -8.69 -18.63 -3.61
C LYS A 252 -9.55 -18.15 -4.78
N LEU A 253 -8.97 -18.04 -5.98
CA LEU A 253 -9.70 -17.66 -7.20
C LEU A 253 -10.64 -18.76 -7.70
N LYS A 254 -10.25 -20.04 -7.59
CA LYS A 254 -11.12 -21.20 -7.90
C LYS A 254 -12.34 -21.24 -6.97
N ASN A 255 -12.12 -21.19 -5.66
CA ASN A 255 -13.20 -21.24 -4.67
C ASN A 255 -14.21 -20.08 -4.79
N LYS A 256 -13.75 -18.89 -5.21
CA LYS A 256 -14.64 -17.76 -5.54
C LYS A 256 -15.51 -18.00 -6.79
N LYS A 257 -15.03 -18.77 -7.77
CA LYS A 257 -15.82 -19.14 -8.95
C LYS A 257 -16.88 -20.18 -8.60
N ASP A 258 -16.53 -21.14 -7.73
CA ASP A 258 -17.44 -22.22 -7.35
C ASP A 258 -18.57 -21.74 -6.43
N THR A 259 -18.28 -20.80 -5.53
CA THR A 259 -19.29 -20.09 -4.71
C THR A 259 -20.22 -19.19 -5.54
N LYS A 260 -19.73 -18.62 -6.66
CA LYS A 260 -20.60 -17.91 -7.62
C LYS A 260 -21.49 -18.87 -8.41
N LYS A 261 -20.97 -20.02 -8.87
CA LYS A 261 -21.75 -21.04 -9.62
C LYS A 261 -22.86 -21.68 -8.77
N THR A 262 -22.62 -21.90 -7.48
CA THR A 262 -23.65 -22.43 -6.56
C THR A 262 -24.77 -21.43 -6.29
N LYS A 263 -24.47 -20.13 -6.20
CA LYS A 263 -25.48 -19.06 -6.08
C LYS A 263 -26.32 -18.87 -7.35
N THR A 264 -25.77 -19.09 -8.55
CA THR A 264 -26.58 -19.07 -9.80
C THR A 264 -27.48 -20.28 -9.92
N LYS A 265 -27.03 -21.47 -9.52
CA LYS A 265 -27.86 -22.71 -9.55
C LYS A 265 -29.02 -22.70 -8.54
N THR A 266 -28.89 -21.99 -7.41
CA THR A 266 -30.00 -21.84 -6.44
C THR A 266 -31.07 -20.86 -6.91
N LYS A 267 -30.72 -19.83 -7.70
CA LYS A 267 -31.68 -18.90 -8.31
C LYS A 267 -32.42 -19.47 -9.52
N THR A 268 -31.85 -20.43 -10.27
CA THR A 268 -32.57 -21.09 -11.36
C THR A 268 -33.53 -22.18 -10.90
N LYS A 269 -33.37 -22.74 -9.69
CA LYS A 269 -34.34 -23.72 -9.14
C LYS A 269 -35.58 -23.10 -8.49
N THR A 270 -35.62 -21.79 -8.28
CA THR A 270 -36.75 -21.09 -7.64
C THR A 270 -37.73 -20.43 -8.63
N LYS A 271 -37.50 -20.51 -9.95
CA LYS A 271 -38.40 -19.94 -10.98
C LYS A 271 -39.32 -20.93 -11.70
N THR A 272 -39.38 -22.20 -11.27
CA THR A 272 -40.19 -23.25 -11.93
C THR A 272 -41.25 -23.89 -11.04
N LYS A 273 -41.82 -23.15 -10.09
CA LYS A 273 -43.05 -23.56 -9.36
C LYS A 273 -44.01 -22.39 -9.20
N THR A 274 -44.66 -21.97 -10.28
CA THR A 274 -45.94 -21.24 -10.23
C THR A 274 -46.53 -21.22 -11.63
N LYS A 275 -47.20 -22.31 -12.01
CA LYS A 275 -48.25 -22.34 -13.05
C LYS A 275 -49.10 -23.59 -12.83
N THR A 276 -50.41 -23.45 -13.05
CA THR A 276 -51.55 -24.35 -12.75
C THR A 276 -52.04 -24.26 -11.28
N LYS A 277 -53.29 -23.93 -10.98
CA LYS A 277 -54.57 -24.21 -11.67
C LYS A 277 -55.55 -23.03 -11.66
N THR A 278 -56.23 -22.92 -12.79
CA THR A 278 -57.54 -22.31 -13.05
C THR A 278 -58.65 -22.92 -12.19
N LYS A 279 -59.66 -22.11 -11.82
CA LYS A 279 -61.08 -22.52 -11.96
C LYS A 279 -62.00 -21.30 -12.17
N LYS A 280 -62.90 -21.51 -13.12
CA LYS A 280 -63.90 -20.63 -13.72
C LYS A 280 -65.00 -20.23 -12.72
N ASN A 281 -65.50 -19.00 -12.85
CA ASN A 281 -66.91 -18.58 -13.08
C ASN A 281 -68.00 -19.65 -12.76
N ASN A 282 -69.16 -19.36 -12.15
CA ASN A 282 -70.07 -18.24 -12.41
C ASN A 282 -71.35 -18.36 -11.52
N ILE A 283 -72.06 -17.22 -11.35
CA ILE A 283 -73.55 -17.04 -11.36
C ILE A 283 -74.38 -17.12 -10.05
N VAL A 284 -75.23 -16.06 -9.95
CA VAL A 284 -76.28 -15.58 -9.02
C VAL A 284 -75.85 -15.13 -7.63
#